data_AF-A0A7J7VDZ1-F1
#
_entry.id   AF-A0A7J7VDZ1-F1
#
_cell.length_a   1.000
_cell.length_b   1.000
_cell.length_c   1.000
_cell.angle_alpha   90.00
_cell.angle_beta   90.00
_cell.angle_gamma   90.00
#
_symmetry.space_group_name_H-M   'P 1'
#
loop_
_entity.id
_entity.type
_entity.pdbx_description
1 polymer ?
#
loop_
_entity_poly.entity_id
_entity_poly.type
_entity_poly.pdbx_seq_one_letter_code
_entity_poly.pdbx_strand_id
1 'polypeptide(L)'
;MGHASSKDLYVRGLKKLLAARGSRVSREQLDKFLEFVKEVCPWFPEEGTVNLETWEKVGERLQDYYAAHGPQRVPVETFGLWTLIRDCLDHKRKGCRLEKVKQAGNEEILPSAASPEEREEGE
;
A
#
# COMPACT_ATOMS: atom_id res chain seq x y z
N MET A 1 6.85 16.47 23.03
CA MET A 1 6.71 16.14 21.59
C MET A 1 6.63 14.63 21.52
N GLY A 2 5.65 13.94 20.94
CA GLY A 2 4.36 14.27 20.39
C GLY A 2 3.67 12.91 20.31
N HIS A 3 2.48 12.77 20.88
CA HIS A 3 1.71 11.55 20.75
C HIS A 3 1.24 11.51 19.29
N ALA A 4 1.94 10.78 18.42
CA ALA A 4 1.40 10.47 17.11
C ALA A 4 0.14 9.63 17.37
N SER A 5 -1.03 10.26 17.27
CA SER A 5 -2.31 9.58 17.43
C SER A 5 -2.34 8.37 16.50
N SER A 6 -2.96 7.27 16.91
CA SER A 6 -3.00 6.04 16.11
C SER A 6 -3.49 6.27 14.66
N LYS A 7 -4.49 7.17 14.49
CA LYS A 7 -4.96 7.67 13.18
C LYS A 7 -3.84 8.25 12.31
N ASP A 8 -2.92 8.99 12.91
CA ASP A 8 -1.83 9.66 12.20
C ASP A 8 -0.77 8.65 11.70
N LEU A 9 -0.44 7.64 12.50
CA LEU A 9 0.43 6.53 12.07
C LEU A 9 -0.20 5.73 10.93
N TYR A 10 -1.51 5.49 11.02
CA TYR A 10 -2.28 4.79 10.00
C TYR A 10 -2.33 5.56 8.68
N VAL A 11 -2.63 6.86 8.72
CA VAL A 11 -2.60 7.75 7.55
C VAL A 11 -1.21 7.80 6.91
N ARG A 12 -0.14 7.86 7.71
CA ARG A 12 1.24 7.80 7.19
C ARG A 12 1.54 6.46 6.51
N GLY A 13 1.06 5.35 7.08
CA GLY A 13 1.22 4.01 6.52
C GLY A 13 0.54 3.87 5.16
N LEU A 14 -0.73 4.28 5.07
CA LEU A 14 -1.47 4.31 3.81
C LEU A 14 -0.78 5.23 2.79
N LYS A 15 -0.39 6.44 3.18
CA LYS A 15 0.32 7.37 2.28
C LYS A 15 1.60 6.75 1.70
N LYS A 16 2.37 6.01 2.50
CA LYS A 16 3.56 5.29 2.02
C LYS A 16 3.20 4.17 1.04
N LEU A 17 2.12 3.42 1.30
CA LEU A 17 1.63 2.37 0.40
C LEU A 17 1.20 2.94 -0.96
N LEU A 18 0.41 4.02 -0.96
CA LEU A 18 -0.01 4.69 -2.19
C LEU A 18 1.18 5.28 -2.94
N ALA A 19 2.15 5.87 -2.23
CA ALA A 19 3.37 6.40 -2.83
C ALA A 19 4.24 5.29 -3.46
N ALA A 20 4.30 4.10 -2.87
CA ALA A 20 5.02 2.95 -3.44
C ALA A 20 4.43 2.49 -4.78
N ARG A 21 3.13 2.73 -5.00
CA ARG A 21 2.44 2.47 -6.27
C ARG A 21 2.54 3.63 -7.27
N GLY A 22 3.24 4.71 -6.92
CA GLY A 22 3.37 5.93 -7.73
C GLY A 22 2.21 6.93 -7.61
N SER A 23 1.23 6.66 -6.74
CA SER A 23 0.11 7.60 -6.49
C SER A 23 0.49 8.63 -5.43
N ARG A 24 0.42 9.92 -5.80
CA ARG A 24 0.61 11.05 -4.89
C ARG A 24 -0.74 11.53 -4.37
N VAL A 25 -1.19 10.96 -3.26
CA VAL A 25 -2.42 11.38 -2.58
C VAL A 25 -2.09 12.33 -1.44
N SER A 26 -2.85 13.42 -1.35
CA SER A 26 -2.72 14.41 -0.29
C SER A 26 -3.24 13.86 1.04
N ARG A 27 -2.63 14.30 2.15
CA ARG A 27 -3.07 13.87 3.49
C ARG A 27 -4.56 14.16 3.72
N GLU A 28 -5.01 15.32 3.27
CA GLU A 28 -6.39 15.79 3.44
C GLU A 28 -7.41 14.92 2.68
N GLN A 29 -7.06 14.46 1.48
CA GLN A 29 -7.90 13.53 0.71
C GLN A 29 -8.02 12.18 1.40
N LEU A 30 -6.90 11.69 1.93
CA LEU A 30 -6.87 10.44 2.66
C LEU A 30 -7.68 10.54 3.97
N ASP A 31 -7.60 11.68 4.66
CA ASP A 31 -8.35 11.92 5.89
C ASP A 31 -9.87 11.97 5.61
N LYS A 32 -10.29 12.74 4.61
CA LYS A 32 -11.69 12.81 4.15
C LYS A 32 -12.22 11.44 3.73
N PHE A 33 -11.42 10.67 3.00
CA PHE A 33 -11.81 9.32 2.59
C PHE A 33 -11.96 8.37 3.79
N LEU A 34 -11.04 8.42 4.76
CA LEU A 34 -11.14 7.58 5.95
C LEU A 34 -12.33 7.96 6.83
N GLU A 35 -12.64 9.26 6.94
CA GLU A 35 -13.84 9.73 7.62
C GLU A 35 -15.11 9.21 6.95
N PHE A 36 -15.16 9.28 5.62
CA PHE A 36 -16.26 8.73 4.84
C PHE A 36 -16.42 7.21 5.01
N VAL A 37 -15.32 6.45 4.98
CA VAL A 37 -15.35 5.01 5.22
C VAL A 37 -15.87 4.69 6.62
N LYS A 38 -15.55 5.48 7.64
CA LYS A 38 -16.12 5.30 8.98
C LYS A 38 -17.62 5.56 9.04
N GLU A 39 -18.10 6.58 8.32
CA GLU A 39 -19.54 6.85 8.25
C GLU A 39 -20.30 5.69 7.59
N VAL A 40 -19.76 5.16 6.49
CA VAL A 40 -20.39 4.07 5.73
C VAL A 40 -20.22 2.71 6.44
N CYS A 41 -19.08 2.50 7.10
CA CYS A 41 -18.72 1.25 7.78
C CYS A 41 -18.35 1.53 9.24
N PRO A 42 -19.33 1.72 10.15
CA PRO A 42 -19.05 1.96 11.58
C PRO A 42 -18.41 0.74 12.27
N TRP A 43 -18.50 -0.44 11.66
CA TRP A 43 -17.83 -1.67 12.08
C TRP A 43 -16.36 -1.74 11.65
N PHE A 44 -15.90 -0.82 10.79
CA PHE A 44 -14.51 -0.75 10.35
C PHE A 44 -13.66 -0.15 11.48
N PRO A 45 -12.71 -0.90 12.06
CA PRO A 45 -11.93 -0.40 13.18
C PRO A 45 -11.06 0.79 12.74
N GLU A 46 -11.06 1.84 13.56
CA GLU A 46 -10.19 3.02 13.38
C GLU A 46 -8.69 2.66 13.50
N GLU A 47 -8.41 1.51 14.12
CA GLU A 47 -7.08 1.00 14.43
C GLU A 47 -7.00 -0.47 14.02
N GLY A 48 -6.18 -0.79 13.00
CA GLY A 48 -5.98 -2.17 12.60
C GLY A 48 -5.29 -2.35 11.24
N THR A 49 -4.84 -3.58 11.01
CA THR A 49 -4.36 -4.02 9.69
C THR A 49 -5.55 -4.18 8.78
N VAL A 50 -5.64 -3.37 7.72
CA VAL A 50 -6.63 -3.60 6.67
C VAL A 50 -6.30 -4.91 5.97
N ASN A 51 -7.23 -5.85 6.01
CA ASN A 51 -7.15 -7.09 5.25
C ASN A 51 -7.91 -6.95 3.94
N LEU A 52 -7.48 -7.70 2.92
CA LEU A 52 -8.14 -7.65 1.62
C LEU A 52 -9.62 -8.03 1.70
N GLU A 53 -9.98 -9.08 2.46
CA GLU A 53 -11.37 -9.51 2.62
C GLU A 53 -12.24 -8.42 3.26
N THR A 54 -11.73 -7.80 4.33
CA THR A 54 -12.39 -6.66 4.99
C THR A 54 -12.56 -5.49 4.02
N TRP A 55 -11.54 -5.22 3.20
CA TRP A 55 -11.56 -4.16 2.22
C TRP A 55 -12.55 -4.40 1.07
N GLU A 56 -12.74 -5.65 0.66
CA GLU A 56 -13.79 -6.02 -0.31
C GLU A 56 -15.19 -5.69 0.22
N LYS A 57 -15.46 -6.05 1.48
CA LYS A 57 -16.72 -5.71 2.17
C LYS A 57 -16.94 -4.19 2.27
N VAL A 58 -15.88 -3.42 2.52
CA VAL A 58 -15.95 -1.95 2.49
C VAL A 58 -16.34 -1.44 1.10
N GLY A 59 -15.81 -2.05 0.03
CA GLY A 59 -16.16 -1.69 -1.35
C GLY A 59 -17.63 -1.91 -1.67
N GLU A 60 -18.20 -3.04 -1.23
CA GLU A 60 -19.62 -3.31 -1.38
C GLU A 60 -20.48 -2.27 -0.66
N ARG A 61 -20.08 -1.87 0.56
CA ARG A 61 -20.80 -0.85 1.33
C ARG A 61 -20.70 0.53 0.71
N LEU A 62 -19.53 0.89 0.17
CA LEU A 62 -19.35 2.14 -0.59
C LEU A 62 -20.25 2.17 -1.83
N GLN A 63 -20.39 1.04 -2.53
CA GLN A 63 -21.25 0.92 -3.70
C GLN A 63 -22.75 0.98 -3.32
N ASP A 64 -23.14 0.32 -2.25
CA ASP A 64 -24.51 0.38 -1.71
C ASP A 64 -24.88 1.81 -1.28
N TYR A 65 -23.97 2.49 -0.59
CA TYR A 65 -24.13 3.89 -0.21
C TYR A 65 -24.23 4.81 -1.44
N TYR A 66 -23.40 4.56 -2.47
CA TYR A 66 -23.48 5.27 -3.73
C TYR A 66 -24.84 5.06 -4.42
N ALA A 67 -25.38 3.84 -4.40
CA ALA A 67 -26.69 3.54 -4.96
C ALA A 67 -27.83 4.21 -4.16
N ALA A 68 -27.72 4.25 -2.83
CA ALA A 68 -28.74 4.83 -1.95
C ALA A 68 -28.76 6.37 -1.95
N HIS A 69 -27.59 7.02 -1.93
CA HIS A 69 -27.45 8.46 -1.78
C HIS A 69 -27.06 9.20 -3.07
N GLY A 70 -26.64 8.46 -4.10
CA GLY A 70 -26.22 9.00 -5.37
C GLY A 70 -24.80 9.60 -5.38
N PRO A 71 -24.26 9.89 -6.58
CA PRO A 71 -22.90 10.40 -6.78
C PRO A 71 -22.62 11.74 -6.12
N GLN A 72 -23.63 12.54 -5.76
CA GLN A 72 -23.43 13.82 -5.10
C GLN A 72 -22.89 13.69 -3.67
N ARG A 73 -23.17 12.57 -3.00
CA ARG A 73 -22.77 12.33 -1.60
C ARG A 73 -21.45 11.58 -1.48
N VAL A 74 -20.96 11.01 -2.58
CA VAL A 74 -19.73 10.20 -2.60
C VAL A 74 -18.62 11.02 -3.25
N PRO A 75 -17.49 11.28 -2.57
CA PRO A 75 -16.34 11.92 -3.19
C PRO A 75 -15.90 11.14 -4.43
N VAL A 76 -15.61 11.82 -5.54
CA VAL A 76 -15.17 11.18 -6.80
C VAL A 76 -13.94 10.28 -6.62
N GLU A 77 -13.09 10.63 -5.65
CA GLU A 77 -11.84 9.95 -5.34
C GLU A 77 -12.03 8.68 -4.50
N THR A 78 -13.24 8.44 -3.99
CA THR A 78 -13.56 7.32 -3.08
C THR A 78 -13.24 5.98 -3.72
N PHE A 79 -13.79 5.72 -4.91
CA PHE A 79 -13.54 4.45 -5.62
C PHE A 79 -12.09 4.33 -6.08
N GLY A 80 -11.47 5.44 -6.50
CA GLY A 80 -10.06 5.47 -6.87
C GLY A 80 -9.15 5.07 -5.69
N LEU A 81 -9.33 5.70 -4.53
CA LEU A 81 -8.60 5.39 -3.31
C LEU A 81 -8.87 3.97 -2.83
N TRP A 82 -10.12 3.52 -2.90
CA TRP A 82 -10.48 2.15 -2.55
C TRP A 82 -9.77 1.12 -3.43
N THR A 83 -9.77 1.29 -4.76
CA THR A 83 -9.07 0.38 -5.69
C THR A 83 -7.56 0.42 -5.49
N LEU A 84 -6.98 1.60 -5.23
CA LEU A 84 -5.55 1.74 -4.93
C LEU A 84 -5.15 0.94 -3.69
N ILE A 85 -5.92 1.08 -2.61
CA ILE A 85 -5.64 0.36 -1.35
C ILE A 85 -5.87 -1.15 -1.55
N ARG A 86 -6.95 -1.57 -2.23
CA ARG A 86 -7.24 -2.97 -2.58
C ARG A 86 -6.04 -3.62 -3.26
N ASP A 87 -5.47 -2.95 -4.26
CA ASP A 87 -4.31 -3.50 -4.98
C ASP A 87 -3.08 -3.59 -4.09
N CYS A 88 -2.79 -2.57 -3.28
CA CYS A 88 -1.68 -2.63 -2.33
C CYS A 88 -1.83 -3.81 -1.34
N LEU A 89 -3.07 -4.13 -0.94
CA LEU A 89 -3.37 -5.27 -0.07
C LEU A 89 -3.22 -6.61 -0.80
N ASP A 90 -3.67 -6.69 -2.05
CA ASP A 90 -3.49 -7.89 -2.88
C ASP A 90 -2.00 -8.15 -3.17
N HIS A 91 -1.22 -7.09 -3.45
CA HIS A 91 0.23 -7.17 -3.61
C HIS A 91 0.93 -7.62 -2.33
N LYS A 92 0.47 -7.19 -1.14
CA LYS A 92 1.00 -7.70 0.13
C LYS A 92 0.72 -9.19 0.32
N ARG A 93 -0.45 -9.68 -0.09
CA ARG A 93 -0.83 -11.10 -0.02
C ARG A 93 -0.04 -11.97 -1.01
N LYS A 94 0.22 -11.45 -2.20
CA LYS A 94 0.95 -12.17 -3.27
C LYS A 94 2.47 -12.07 -3.15
N GLY A 95 2.97 -11.43 -2.09
CA GLY A 95 4.39 -11.15 -1.92
C GLY A 95 4.83 -10.09 -2.91
N CYS A 96 4.69 -8.83 -2.54
CA CYS A 96 5.42 -7.76 -3.19
C CYS A 96 6.90 -8.00 -2.91
N ARG A 97 7.53 -8.79 -3.78
CA ARG A 97 8.92 -8.59 -4.14
C ARG A 97 8.98 -7.14 -4.59
N LEU A 98 9.31 -6.26 -3.65
CA LEU A 98 9.76 -4.91 -3.94
C LEU A 98 11.02 -5.09 -4.79
N GLU A 99 10.81 -5.31 -6.08
CA GLU A 99 11.82 -5.15 -7.10
C GLU A 99 12.28 -3.72 -6.92
N LYS A 100 13.38 -3.59 -6.21
CA LYS A 100 14.16 -2.37 -6.16
C LYS A 100 14.53 -2.13 -7.60
N VAL A 101 13.74 -1.32 -8.31
CA VAL A 101 14.19 -0.72 -9.57
C VAL A 101 15.27 0.28 -9.18
N LYS A 102 16.48 -0.24 -8.94
CA LYS A 102 17.70 0.53 -9.02
C LYS A 102 17.90 0.83 -10.50
N GLN A 103 17.21 1.86 -10.98
CA GLN A 103 17.65 2.57 -12.17
C GLN A 103 18.86 3.41 -11.76
N ALA A 104 20.03 2.88 -12.10
CA ALA A 104 21.31 3.54 -12.37
C ALA A 104 22.24 2.36 -12.71
N GLY A 105 22.38 1.96 -13.97
CA GLY A 105 23.11 2.74 -14.95
C GLY A 105 24.59 2.79 -14.54
N ASN A 106 25.32 1.68 -14.66
CA ASN A 106 26.71 1.71 -15.09
C ASN A 106 27.22 0.33 -15.52
N GLU A 107 27.93 0.36 -16.64
CA GLU A 107 28.73 -0.65 -17.32
C GLU A 107 29.85 -1.21 -16.45
N GLU A 108 30.16 -2.52 -16.58
CA GLU A 108 31.50 -3.16 -16.51
C GLU A 108 31.27 -4.70 -16.48
N ILE A 109 31.19 -5.38 -17.62
CA ILE A 109 32.30 -6.07 -18.29
C ILE A 109 32.96 -7.14 -17.38
N LEU A 110 32.62 -8.42 -17.61
CA LEU A 110 33.53 -9.55 -17.39
C LEU A 110 34.83 -9.27 -18.17
N PRO A 111 36.04 -9.56 -17.68
CA PRO A 111 36.42 -10.94 -17.32
C PRO A 111 37.54 -11.05 -16.25
N SER A 112 37.76 -12.24 -15.67
CA SER A 112 39.09 -12.78 -15.29
C SER A 112 38.85 -14.09 -14.52
N ALA A 113 39.12 -15.28 -15.06
CA ALA A 113 40.44 -15.89 -15.24
C ALA A 113 41.26 -15.98 -13.93
N ALA A 114 41.74 -17.20 -13.66
CA ALA A 114 42.68 -17.67 -12.63
C ALA A 114 42.10 -18.09 -11.27
N SER A 115 41.98 -19.41 -11.04
CA SER A 115 42.91 -20.16 -10.17
C SER A 115 42.40 -21.58 -9.86
N PRO A 116 43.16 -22.63 -10.20
CA PRO A 116 43.24 -23.83 -9.40
C PRO A 116 44.64 -23.87 -8.76
N GLU A 117 44.75 -23.47 -7.50
CA GLU A 117 46.00 -23.60 -6.76
C GLU A 117 45.72 -24.18 -5.36
N GLU A 118 46.20 -25.41 -5.19
CA GLU A 118 46.74 -26.04 -3.98
C GLU A 118 45.79 -26.30 -2.81
N ARG A 119 45.45 -27.57 -2.62
CA ARG A 119 45.24 -28.11 -1.27
C ARG A 119 46.15 -29.30 -1.08
N GLU A 120 47.32 -28.97 -0.56
CA GLU A 120 48.22 -29.87 0.15
C GLU A 120 47.60 -30.26 1.51
N GLU A 121 48.03 -31.45 1.95
CA GLU A 121 48.08 -31.96 3.33
C GLU A 121 46.83 -32.57 3.97
N GLY A 122 46.90 -33.89 4.15
CA GLY A 122 46.07 -34.67 5.04
C GLY A 122 46.36 -36.16 4.96
N GLU A 123 47.34 -36.59 5.78
CA GLU A 123 47.68 -37.95 6.28
C GLU A 123 49.04 -38.54 5.90
#